data_AF-A0A932JCE3-F1
#
_entry.id   AF-A0A932JCE3-F1
#
_cell.length_a   1.000
_cell.length_b   1.000
_cell.length_c   1.000
_cell.angle_alpha   90.00
_cell.angle_beta   90.00
_cell.angle_gamma   90.00
#
_symmetry.space_group_name_H-M   'P 1'
#
loop_
_entity.id
_entity.type
_entity.pdbx_description
1 polymer ?
#
loop_
_entity_poly.entity_id
_entity_poly.type
_entity_poly.pdbx_seq_one_letter_code
_entity_poly.pdbx_strand_id
1 'polypeptide(L)'
;MKQERATYMIATRQGRRIADSFVLGGDFGWFCPACPTIVINGDRVSEMLGFGKQGWNIGSEWAPLGLVDLDAVPESKRHLPLGTDDNPYPLVEFIHSDGAPGGPPALPGRAKEKHKPNKKERLRAKKARRR
;
A
#
# COMPACT_ATOMS: atom_id res chain seq x y z
N MET A 1 -18.07 -19.81 -3.58
CA MET A 1 -16.74 -19.34 -3.16
C MET A 1 -15.96 -20.53 -2.62
N LYS A 2 -14.69 -20.69 -2.99
CA LYS A 2 -13.84 -21.79 -2.54
C LYS A 2 -12.58 -21.22 -1.90
N GLN A 3 -12.23 -21.69 -0.71
CA GLN A 3 -10.97 -21.30 -0.08
C GLN A 3 -9.84 -22.11 -0.70
N GLU A 4 -8.79 -21.43 -1.13
CA GLU A 4 -7.63 -22.08 -1.75
C GLU A 4 -6.33 -21.45 -1.24
N ARG A 5 -5.29 -22.27 -1.15
CA ARG A 5 -3.95 -21.80 -0.81
C ARG A 5 -3.34 -21.15 -2.04
N ALA A 6 -2.87 -19.92 -1.88
CA ALA A 6 -2.19 -19.16 -2.92
C ALA A 6 -0.99 -18.40 -2.35
N THR A 7 -0.17 -17.87 -3.25
CA THR A 7 0.95 -16.99 -2.91
C THR A 7 0.55 -15.56 -3.21
N TYR A 8 0.66 -14.68 -2.23
CA TYR A 8 0.23 -13.29 -2.29
C TYR A 8 1.45 -12.38 -2.20
N MET A 9 1.48 -11.33 -3.01
CA MET A 9 2.39 -10.21 -2.78
C MET A 9 1.64 -9.12 -2.03
N ILE A 10 2.19 -8.67 -0.91
CA ILE A 10 1.57 -7.68 -0.03
C ILE A 10 2.56 -6.54 0.19
N ALA A 11 2.12 -5.31 -0.03
CA ALA A 11 2.86 -4.12 0.34
C ALA A 11 2.41 -3.63 1.71
N THR A 12 3.37 -3.31 2.58
CA THR A 12 3.11 -2.60 3.83
C THR A 12 3.35 -1.11 3.65
N ARG A 13 2.67 -0.28 4.44
CA ARG A 13 2.72 1.17 4.33
C ARG A 13 2.81 1.83 5.69
N GLN A 14 3.59 2.91 5.72
CA GLN A 14 3.67 3.82 6.86
C GLN A 14 3.24 5.21 6.39
N GLY A 15 1.99 5.57 6.70
CA GLY A 15 1.35 6.73 6.12
C GLY A 15 1.28 6.62 4.59
N ARG A 16 1.92 7.56 3.87
CA ARG A 16 1.86 7.60 2.39
C ARG A 16 2.94 6.80 1.68
N ARG A 17 3.93 6.26 2.40
CA ARG A 17 5.08 5.56 1.82
C ARG A 17 4.90 4.05 1.94
N ILE A 18 5.29 3.31 0.91
CA ILE A 18 5.50 1.87 1.01
C ILE A 18 6.68 1.67 1.96
N ALA A 19 6.49 0.83 2.97
CA ALA A 19 7.51 0.48 3.94
C ALA A 19 8.31 -0.71 3.45
N ASP A 20 7.62 -1.83 3.19
CA ASP A 20 8.20 -3.08 2.69
C ASP A 20 7.22 -3.80 1.75
N SER A 21 7.68 -4.88 1.13
CA SER A 21 6.84 -5.81 0.37
C SER A 21 7.19 -7.25 0.70
N PHE A 22 6.17 -8.08 0.88
CA PHE A 22 6.28 -9.45 1.35
C PHE A 22 5.61 -10.40 0.37
N VAL A 23 6.19 -11.59 0.21
CA VAL A 23 5.57 -12.72 -0.47
C VAL A 23 5.12 -13.72 0.59
N LEU A 24 3.80 -13.88 0.74
CA LEU A 24 3.19 -14.74 1.76
C LEU A 24 2.41 -15.89 1.10
N GLY A 25 2.63 -17.12 1.57
CA GLY A 25 1.87 -18.28 1.12
C GLY A 25 0.84 -18.72 2.16
N GLY A 26 -0.44 -18.78 1.77
CA GLY A 26 -1.52 -19.16 2.69
C GLY A 26 -2.89 -19.25 2.05
N ASP A 27 -3.88 -19.61 2.85
CA ASP A 27 -5.29 -19.75 2.49
C ASP A 27 -6.09 -18.51 2.91
N PHE A 28 -5.52 -17.32 2.69
CA PHE A 28 -6.12 -16.05 3.12
C PHE A 28 -7.35 -15.66 2.33
N GLY A 29 -7.56 -16.25 1.15
CA GLY A 29 -8.56 -15.82 0.19
C GLY A 29 -9.62 -16.88 -0.12
N TRP A 30 -10.82 -16.39 -0.44
CA TRP A 30 -11.86 -17.17 -1.10
C TRP A 30 -11.98 -16.75 -2.55
N PHE A 31 -11.88 -17.72 -3.45
CA PHE A 31 -11.91 -17.54 -4.88
C PHE A 31 -13.31 -17.81 -5.43
N CYS A 32 -13.73 -16.97 -6.36
CA CYS A 32 -14.92 -17.20 -7.16
C CYS A 32 -14.57 -18.16 -8.32
N PRO A 33 -15.15 -19.36 -8.39
CA PRO A 33 -14.85 -20.28 -9.49
C PRO A 33 -15.44 -19.83 -10.84
N ALA A 34 -16.38 -18.88 -10.82
CA ALA A 34 -17.11 -18.41 -12.01
C ALA A 34 -16.78 -16.96 -12.38
N CYS A 35 -15.85 -16.31 -11.67
CA CYS A 35 -15.51 -14.90 -11.88
C CYS A 35 -14.10 -14.56 -11.38
N PRO A 36 -13.42 -13.54 -11.94
CA PRO A 36 -12.06 -13.17 -11.54
C PRO A 36 -12.07 -12.33 -10.26
N THR A 37 -12.64 -12.86 -9.19
CA THR A 37 -12.80 -12.16 -7.91
C THR A 37 -12.31 -13.02 -6.77
N ILE A 38 -11.54 -12.39 -5.89
CA ILE A 38 -11.07 -12.96 -4.63
C ILE A 38 -11.53 -12.06 -3.48
N VAL A 39 -11.93 -12.69 -2.38
CA VAL A 39 -12.17 -12.01 -1.12
C VAL A 39 -11.07 -12.40 -0.15
N ILE A 40 -10.30 -11.44 0.33
CA ILE A 40 -9.15 -11.67 1.22
C ILE A 40 -9.55 -11.44 2.67
N ASN A 41 -9.21 -12.39 3.54
CA ASN A 41 -9.34 -12.27 4.99
C ASN A 41 -8.23 -11.37 5.55
N GLY A 42 -8.58 -10.13 5.86
CA GLY A 42 -7.61 -9.17 6.38
C GLY A 42 -7.05 -9.52 7.77
N ASP A 43 -7.82 -10.18 8.62
CA ASP A 43 -7.37 -10.55 9.97
C ASP A 43 -6.27 -11.61 9.89
N ARG A 44 -6.41 -12.60 9.00
CA ARG A 44 -5.39 -13.64 8.78
C ARG A 44 -4.10 -13.10 8.19
N VAL A 45 -4.21 -12.17 7.25
CA VAL A 45 -3.03 -11.49 6.70
C VAL A 45 -2.33 -10.66 7.78
N SER A 46 -3.10 -9.91 8.57
CA SER A 46 -2.56 -9.10 9.66
C SER A 46 -1.91 -9.94 10.75
N GLU A 47 -2.51 -11.08 11.11
CA GLU A 47 -1.95 -12.07 12.02
C GLU A 47 -0.61 -12.58 11.50
N MET A 48 -0.53 -12.95 10.21
CA MET A 48 0.71 -13.43 9.61
C MET A 48 1.81 -12.37 9.56
N LEU A 49 1.47 -11.14 9.18
CA LEU A 49 2.40 -10.02 9.19
C LEU A 49 2.86 -9.70 10.63
N GLY A 50 1.97 -9.84 11.61
CA GLY A 50 2.23 -9.61 13.04
C GLY A 50 3.25 -10.57 13.67
N PHE A 51 3.44 -11.76 13.09
CA PHE A 51 4.54 -12.66 13.46
C PHE A 51 5.93 -12.21 12.95
N GLY A 52 6.04 -10.98 12.47
CA GLY A 52 7.29 -10.43 11.91
C GLY A 52 8.45 -10.40 12.89
N LYS A 53 9.63 -10.74 12.35
CA LYS A 53 10.91 -10.74 13.07
C LYS A 53 11.28 -9.32 13.53
N GLN A 54 11.99 -9.21 14.64
CA GLN A 54 12.52 -7.94 15.15
C GLN A 54 13.32 -7.24 14.02
N GLY A 55 12.88 -6.04 13.61
CA GLY A 55 13.49 -5.26 12.52
C GLY A 55 12.66 -5.10 11.24
N TRP A 56 11.51 -5.77 11.10
CA TRP A 56 10.60 -5.56 9.96
C TRP A 56 9.75 -4.30 10.13
N ASN A 57 9.71 -3.44 9.10
CA ASN A 57 8.81 -2.28 9.09
C ASN A 57 7.48 -2.65 8.42
N ILE A 58 6.60 -3.28 9.20
CA ILE A 58 5.26 -3.68 8.74
C ILE A 58 4.33 -2.45 8.60
N GLY A 59 4.77 -1.26 9.03
CA GLY A 59 3.97 -0.06 8.97
C GLY A 59 2.67 -0.17 9.79
N SER A 60 1.66 0.62 9.44
CA SER A 60 0.34 0.62 10.08
C SER A 60 -0.77 0.07 9.18
N GLU A 61 -0.47 -0.09 7.89
CA GLU A 61 -1.43 -0.45 6.84
C GLU A 61 -0.76 -1.43 5.88
N TRP A 62 -1.55 -2.28 5.23
CA TRP A 62 -1.07 -3.15 4.18
C TRP A 62 -2.12 -3.27 3.08
N ALA A 63 -1.67 -3.60 1.87
CA ALA A 63 -2.52 -3.84 0.72
C ALA A 63 -1.97 -5.01 -0.10
N PRO A 64 -2.83 -5.94 -0.54
CA PRO A 64 -2.41 -6.99 -1.44
C PRO A 64 -2.21 -6.38 -2.84
N LEU A 65 -1.04 -6.63 -3.44
CA LEU A 65 -0.72 -6.17 -4.79
C LEU A 65 -1.20 -7.16 -5.87
N GLY A 66 -1.22 -8.44 -5.54
CA GLY A 66 -1.62 -9.49 -6.47
C GLY A 66 -1.26 -10.89 -5.97
N LEU A 67 -1.51 -11.87 -6.84
CA LEU A 67 -1.09 -13.26 -6.65
C LEU A 67 0.23 -13.51 -7.37
N VAL A 68 1.10 -14.32 -6.80
CA VAL A 68 2.35 -14.74 -7.45
C VAL A 68 2.13 -16.10 -8.11
N ASP A 69 2.10 -16.12 -9.44
CA ASP A 69 1.96 -17.34 -10.25
C ASP A 69 3.33 -17.95 -10.55
N LEU A 70 3.81 -18.81 -9.66
CA LEU A 70 5.12 -19.44 -9.79
C LEU A 70 5.22 -20.39 -10.99
N ASP A 71 4.10 -20.85 -11.55
CA ASP A 71 4.11 -21.72 -12.73
C ASP A 71 4.41 -20.93 -14.01
N ALA A 72 4.19 -19.62 -14.00
CA ALA A 72 4.56 -18.72 -15.09
C ALA A 72 6.07 -18.46 -15.18
N VAL A 73 6.88 -18.92 -14.21
CA VAL A 73 8.35 -18.77 -14.27
C VAL A 73 8.94 -19.73 -15.32
N PRO A 74 9.61 -19.22 -16.37
CA PRO A 74 10.22 -20.06 -17.40
C PRO A 74 11.23 -21.04 -16.81
N GLU A 75 11.27 -22.27 -17.32
CA GLU A 75 12.17 -23.32 -16.82
C GLU A 75 13.63 -22.88 -16.83
N SER A 76 14.04 -22.15 -17.88
CA SER A 76 15.39 -21.58 -18.01
C SER A 76 15.74 -20.55 -16.94
N LYS A 77 14.76 -20.00 -16.20
CA LYS A 77 14.96 -18.97 -15.16
C LYS A 77 14.71 -19.48 -13.74
N ARG A 78 14.21 -20.70 -13.56
CA ARG A 78 13.88 -21.26 -12.22
C ARG A 78 15.07 -21.35 -11.27
N HIS A 79 16.29 -21.39 -11.81
CA HIS A 79 17.53 -21.40 -11.02
C HIS A 79 17.95 -20.02 -10.52
N LEU A 80 17.34 -18.94 -11.04
CA LEU A 80 17.65 -17.57 -10.65
C LEU A 80 16.76 -17.13 -9.48
N PRO A 81 17.27 -16.28 -8.56
CA PRO A 81 16.46 -15.69 -7.50
C PRO A 81 15.29 -14.87 -8.06
N LEU A 82 14.08 -15.09 -7.52
CA LEU A 82 12.90 -14.30 -7.85
C LEU A 82 13.01 -12.87 -7.33
N GLY A 83 12.44 -11.93 -8.08
CA GLY A 83 12.46 -10.50 -7.74
C GLY A 83 13.69 -9.76 -8.26
N THR A 84 14.49 -10.40 -9.12
CA THR A 84 15.61 -9.74 -9.82
C THR A 84 15.14 -9.21 -11.18
N ASP A 85 15.90 -8.30 -11.80
CA ASP A 85 15.58 -7.79 -13.14
C ASP A 85 15.50 -8.91 -14.18
N ASP A 86 16.35 -9.94 -14.03
CA ASP A 86 16.38 -11.10 -14.93
C ASP A 86 15.29 -12.13 -14.63
N ASN A 87 14.78 -12.18 -13.39
CA ASN A 87 13.72 -13.09 -12.95
C ASN A 87 12.71 -12.38 -12.02
N PRO A 88 11.84 -11.51 -12.57
CA PRO A 88 10.89 -10.74 -11.78
C PRO A 88 9.81 -11.64 -11.18
N TYR A 89 9.08 -11.12 -10.18
CA TYR A 89 7.93 -11.84 -9.65
C TYR A 89 6.82 -11.94 -10.72
N PRO A 90 6.32 -13.14 -11.02
CA PRO A 90 5.20 -13.34 -11.94
C PRO A 90 3.88 -12.93 -11.27
N LEU A 91 3.63 -11.63 -11.19
CA LEU A 91 2.49 -11.06 -10.46
C LEU A 91 1.24 -11.03 -11.35
N VAL A 92 0.16 -11.63 -10.86
CA VAL A 92 -1.20 -11.41 -11.34
C VAL A 92 -1.83 -10.30 -10.50
N GLU A 93 -1.86 -9.10 -11.06
CA GLU A 93 -2.35 -7.89 -10.38
C GLU A 93 -3.86 -7.95 -10.13
N PHE A 94 -4.29 -7.39 -8.99
CA PHE A 94 -5.71 -7.23 -8.73
C PHE A 94 -6.24 -5.97 -9.42
N ILE A 95 -7.34 -6.15 -10.16
CA ILE A 95 -8.09 -5.04 -10.74
C ILE A 95 -8.98 -4.48 -9.64
N HIS A 96 -8.66 -3.28 -9.16
CA HIS A 96 -9.57 -2.54 -8.30
C HIS A 96 -10.67 -1.95 -9.18
N SER A 97 -11.91 -2.41 -9.00
CA SER A 97 -13.08 -1.81 -9.66
C SER A 97 -13.22 -0.36 -9.17
N ASP A 98 -12.81 0.56 -10.04
CA ASP A 98 -12.90 2.02 -10.03
C ASP A 98 -13.26 2.70 -8.70
N GLY A 99 -12.23 3.23 -8.02
CA GLY A 99 -12.41 4.42 -7.17
C GLY A 99 -12.10 4.33 -5.67
N ALA A 100 -11.41 3.31 -5.17
CA ALA A 100 -10.83 3.38 -3.82
C ALA A 100 -9.40 3.91 -3.92
N PRO A 101 -9.15 5.22 -3.75
CA PRO A 101 -7.79 5.67 -3.52
C PRO A 101 -7.32 4.99 -2.25
N GLY A 102 -6.21 4.26 -2.30
CA GLY A 102 -5.49 3.79 -1.11
C GLY A 102 -4.87 4.96 -0.33
N GLY A 103 -5.66 5.98 -0.03
CA GLY A 103 -5.34 7.06 0.87
C GLY A 103 -6.58 7.34 1.71
N PRO A 104 -6.43 7.69 3.00
CA PRO A 104 -7.57 8.11 3.80
C PRO A 104 -8.32 9.23 3.08
N PRO A 105 -9.67 9.27 3.17
CA PRO A 105 -10.45 10.32 2.53
C PRO A 105 -9.85 11.67 2.93
N ALA A 106 -9.47 12.48 1.93
CA ALA A 106 -9.00 13.82 2.18
C ALA A 106 -10.11 14.56 2.93
N LEU A 107 -9.90 14.81 4.22
CA LEU A 107 -10.79 15.65 5.01
C LEU A 107 -10.99 16.96 4.23
N PRO A 108 -12.24 17.43 4.03
CA PRO A 108 -12.50 18.64 3.28
C PRO A 108 -11.69 19.78 3.88
N GLY A 109 -10.83 20.36 3.04
CA GLY A 109 -9.81 21.31 3.45
C GLY A 109 -10.42 22.46 4.24
N ARG A 110 -9.96 22.62 5.48
CA ARG A 110 -10.20 23.83 6.26
C ARG A 110 -9.57 24.98 5.46
N ALA A 111 -10.43 25.79 4.84
CA ALA A 111 -10.00 26.98 4.13
C ALA A 111 -9.05 27.77 5.03
N LYS A 112 -7.83 28.05 4.55
CA LYS A 112 -6.89 28.91 5.27
C LYS A 112 -7.54 30.29 5.38
N GLU A 113 -8.12 30.59 6.54
CA GLU A 113 -8.53 31.94 6.88
C GLU A 113 -7.29 32.84 6.76
N LYS A 114 -7.33 33.75 5.80
CA LYS A 114 -6.30 34.77 5.62
C LYS A 114 -6.34 35.67 6.84
N HIS A 115 -5.39 35.47 7.75
CA HIS A 115 -5.20 36.32 8.92
C HIS A 115 -4.95 37.76 8.46
N LYS A 116 -5.93 38.66 8.66
CA LYS A 116 -5.73 40.10 8.42
C LYS A 116 -4.73 40.61 9.46
N PRO A 117 -3.65 41.29 9.06
CA PRO A 117 -2.67 41.82 10.01
C PRO A 117 -3.29 42.94 10.85
N ASN A 118 -2.98 42.92 12.14
CA ASN A 118 -3.57 43.83 13.12
C ASN A 118 -3.02 45.26 12.94
N LYS A 119 -3.83 46.29 13.22
CA LYS A 119 -3.57 47.72 12.93
C LYS A 119 -2.23 48.23 13.49
N LYS A 120 -1.73 47.61 14.57
CA LYS A 120 -0.42 47.88 15.19
C LYS A 120 0.77 47.52 14.30
N GLU A 121 0.72 46.41 13.54
CA GLU A 121 1.82 46.01 12.64
C GLU A 121 1.92 46.94 11.42
N ARG A 122 0.77 47.39 10.89
CA ARG A 122 0.73 48.36 9.77
C ARG A 122 1.38 49.71 10.13
N LEU A 123 1.26 50.15 11.39
CA LEU A 123 1.88 51.38 11.87
C LEU A 123 3.39 51.25 12.06
N ARG A 124 3.89 50.08 12.51
CA ARG A 124 5.33 49.82 12.62
C ARG A 124 6.01 49.77 11.25
N ALA A 125 5.39 49.10 10.27
CA ALA A 125 5.89 49.04 8.90
C ALA A 125 5.98 50.42 8.23
N LYS A 126 5.06 51.35 8.53
CA LYS A 126 5.13 52.73 8.01
C LYS A 126 6.24 53.57 8.65
N LYS A 127 6.63 53.30 9.90
CA LYS A 127 7.70 54.03 10.59
C LYS A 127 9.10 53.59 10.15
N ALA A 128 9.27 52.33 9.74
CA ALA A 128 10.53 51.80 9.21
C ALA A 128 10.89 52.33 7.81
N ARG A 129 9.91 52.84 7.05
CA ARG A 129 10.09 53.30 5.66
C ARG A 129 10.41 54.79 5.53
N ARG A 130 10.63 55.49 6.65
CA ARG A 130 10.92 56.93 6.74
C ARG A 130 12.30 57.24 7.38
N ARG A 131 13.21 56.27 7.40
CA ARG A 131 14.63 56.47 7.70
C ARG A 131 15.44 56.22 6.44
#